data_AF-A0ABD6QGG1-F1
#
_entry.id   AF-A0ABD6QGG1-F1
#
_cell.length_a   1.000
_cell.length_b   1.000
_cell.length_c   1.000
_cell.angle_alpha   90.00
_cell.angle_beta   90.00
_cell.angle_gamma   90.00
#
_symmetry.space_group_name_H-M   'P 1'
#
loop_
_entity.id
_entity.type
_entity.pdbx_description
1 polymer ?
#
loop_
_entity_poly.entity_id
_entity_poly.type
_entity_poly.pdbx_seq_one_letter_code
_entity_poly.pdbx_strand_id
1 'polypeptide(L)'
;MFENVLIYAAGEARDGFPALWLGWDPALFGQPMAEFFDCFPEAVQTFLRDVHPGFTAQDWESYGIKRPDTWESFEGYDWFPSESFDEIETMPSQLMWFTKDSGQLYYCVNSRLPGKLILAYEGNFDPPGDFAAELDELLTRRWDEQ
;
A
#
# COMPACT_ATOMS: atom_id res chain seq x y z
N MET A 1 21.45 -8.94 -9.32
CA MET A 1 21.19 -7.63 -9.92
C MET A 1 21.20 -6.63 -8.78
N PHE A 2 21.85 -5.47 -8.91
CA PHE A 2 21.77 -4.45 -7.86
C PHE A 2 20.46 -3.68 -8.06
N GLU A 3 19.63 -3.60 -7.03
CA GLU A 3 18.46 -2.74 -7.05
C GLU A 3 18.89 -1.31 -6.74
N ASN A 4 18.58 -0.39 -7.64
CA ASN A 4 18.77 1.04 -7.43
C ASN A 4 17.48 1.61 -6.83
N VAL A 5 17.63 2.33 -5.72
CA VAL A 5 16.55 3.08 -5.07
C VAL A 5 16.95 4.54 -4.95
N LEU A 6 15.98 5.43 -5.12
CA LEU A 6 16.07 6.84 -4.77
C LEU A 6 15.55 7.03 -3.36
N ILE A 7 16.30 7.80 -2.56
CA ILE A 7 15.93 8.13 -1.18
C ILE A 7 15.45 9.57 -1.13
N TYR A 8 14.22 9.76 -0.66
CA TYR A 8 13.61 11.06 -0.42
C TYR A 8 13.68 11.39 1.07
N ALA A 9 14.38 12.46 1.43
CA ALA A 9 14.36 13.00 2.78
C ALA A 9 13.31 14.11 2.85
N ALA A 10 12.17 13.84 3.48
CA ALA A 10 11.02 14.75 3.47
C ALA A 10 10.85 15.50 4.80
N GLY A 11 11.93 16.04 5.37
CA GLY A 11 11.90 16.78 6.63
C GLY A 11 12.33 15.95 7.83
N GLU A 12 12.10 16.49 9.03
CA GLU A 12 12.50 15.88 10.30
C GLU A 12 11.31 15.13 10.90
N ALA A 13 11.52 13.87 11.26
CA ALA A 13 10.55 13.09 11.99
C ALA A 13 10.62 13.40 13.49
N ARG A 14 9.66 12.89 14.25
CA ARG A 14 9.53 13.15 15.69
C ARG A 14 10.73 12.71 16.53
N ASP A 15 11.49 11.72 16.07
CA ASP A 15 12.71 11.21 16.71
C ASP A 15 13.97 12.08 16.42
N GLY A 16 13.83 13.15 15.63
CA GLY A 16 14.92 14.04 15.22
C GLY A 16 15.75 13.51 14.04
N PHE A 17 15.36 12.37 13.45
CA PHE A 17 15.97 11.85 12.23
C PHE A 17 15.15 12.25 10.99
N PRO A 18 15.77 12.35 9.80
CA PRO A 18 15.02 12.63 8.58
C PRO A 18 13.96 11.55 8.31
N ALA A 19 12.74 11.96 7.99
CA ALA A 19 11.73 11.05 7.47
C ALA A 19 12.11 10.64 6.04
N LEU A 20 12.33 9.34 5.82
CA LEU A 20 12.83 8.79 4.57
C LEU A 20 11.77 7.97 3.82
N TRP A 21 11.70 8.17 2.50
CA TRP A 21 10.99 7.30 1.56
C TRP A 21 11.94 6.72 0.52
N LEU A 22 11.65 5.49 0.13
CA LEU A 22 12.36 4.73 -0.90
C LEU A 22 11.48 4.65 -2.14
N GLY A 23 12.00 5.10 -3.29
CA GLY A 23 11.38 4.89 -4.60
C GLY A 23 12.28 4.06 -5.49
N TRP A 24 11.75 3.02 -6.12
CA TRP A 24 12.53 2.15 -7.01
C TRP A 24 12.70 2.77 -8.40
N ASP A 25 13.77 2.41 -9.09
CA ASP A 25 13.96 2.81 -10.49
C ASP A 25 12.97 2.04 -11.39
N PRO A 26 12.12 2.73 -12.18
CA PRO A 26 11.15 2.10 -13.08
C PRO A 26 11.81 1.24 -14.17
N ALA A 27 13.07 1.50 -14.52
CA ALA A 27 13.82 0.69 -15.47
C ALA A 27 14.10 -0.75 -14.99
N LEU A 28 13.98 -1.01 -13.67
CA LEU A 28 14.28 -2.32 -13.08
C LEU A 28 13.15 -3.33 -13.24
N PHE A 29 11.90 -2.87 -13.25
CA PHE A 29 10.72 -3.75 -13.15
C PHE A 29 9.86 -3.80 -14.42
N GLY A 30 10.15 -2.94 -15.41
CA GLY A 30 9.33 -2.86 -16.62
C GLY A 30 7.91 -2.37 -16.32
N GLN A 31 6.94 -2.69 -17.18
CA GLN A 31 5.53 -2.41 -16.88
C GLN A 31 4.96 -3.53 -15.99
N PRO A 32 4.52 -3.23 -14.76
CA PRO A 32 3.95 -4.23 -13.86
C PRO A 32 2.66 -4.81 -14.47
N MET A 33 2.63 -6.13 -14.68
CA MET A 33 1.42 -6.91 -14.96
C MET A 33 0.83 -7.51 -13.68
N ALA A 34 0.95 -6.79 -12.56
CA ALA A 34 0.55 -7.30 -11.26
C ALA A 34 -0.97 -7.47 -11.18
N GLU A 35 -1.40 -8.55 -10.53
CA GLU A 35 -2.79 -8.71 -10.12
C GLU A 35 -3.19 -7.49 -9.27
N PHE A 36 -4.43 -7.00 -9.42
CA PHE A 36 -4.96 -5.78 -8.77
C PHE A 36 -4.40 -4.43 -9.24
N PHE A 37 -3.50 -4.36 -10.22
CA PHE A 37 -2.96 -3.07 -10.69
C PHE A 37 -4.06 -2.10 -11.17
N ASP A 38 -5.08 -2.62 -11.84
CA ASP A 38 -6.22 -1.82 -12.33
C ASP A 38 -7.20 -1.40 -11.22
N CYS A 39 -7.02 -1.89 -9.98
CA CYS A 39 -7.82 -1.47 -8.84
C CYS A 39 -7.38 -0.10 -8.30
N PHE A 40 -6.16 0.34 -8.61
CA PHE A 40 -5.66 1.64 -8.18
C PHE A 40 -6.22 2.79 -9.04
N PRO A 41 -6.36 4.00 -8.50
CA PRO A 41 -6.67 5.19 -9.30
C PRO A 41 -5.65 5.40 -10.43
N GLU A 42 -6.07 5.96 -11.57
CA GLU A 42 -5.22 6.17 -12.75
C GLU A 42 -3.93 6.96 -12.45
N ALA A 43 -4.02 7.96 -11.58
CA ALA A 43 -2.84 8.74 -11.15
C ALA A 43 -1.80 7.87 -10.44
N VAL A 44 -2.26 6.93 -9.61
CA VAL A 44 -1.39 6.00 -8.87
C VAL A 44 -0.79 4.97 -9.83
N GLN A 45 -1.61 4.42 -10.73
CA GLN A 45 -1.11 3.53 -11.77
C GLN A 45 -0.02 4.18 -12.62
N THR A 46 -0.20 5.45 -12.98
CA THR A 46 0.78 6.23 -13.76
C THR A 46 2.06 6.46 -12.96
N PHE A 47 1.95 6.86 -11.69
CA PHE A 47 3.10 7.01 -10.81
C PHE A 47 3.91 5.70 -10.67
N LEU A 48 3.22 4.57 -10.49
CA LEU A 48 3.85 3.26 -10.35
C LEU A 48 4.52 2.76 -11.63
N ARG A 49 4.01 3.14 -12.81
CA ARG A 49 4.62 2.80 -14.10
C ARG A 49 5.81 3.69 -14.46
N ASP A 50 5.65 4.99 -14.25
CA ASP A 50 6.50 5.98 -14.90
C ASP A 50 7.49 6.66 -13.94
N VAL A 51 7.24 6.62 -12.63
CA VAL A 51 8.04 7.31 -11.62
C VAL A 51 8.74 6.33 -10.70
N HIS A 52 8.00 5.56 -9.90
CA HIS A 52 8.55 4.53 -9.02
C HIS A 52 7.62 3.32 -8.90
N PRO A 53 8.04 2.09 -9.26
CA PRO A 53 7.27 0.87 -9.07
C PRO A 53 7.32 0.41 -7.60
N GLY A 54 6.83 1.27 -6.72
CA GLY A 54 6.90 1.16 -5.27
C GLY A 54 7.39 2.48 -4.66
N PHE A 55 6.80 2.90 -3.54
CA PHE A 55 7.20 4.07 -2.79
C PHE A 55 6.85 3.90 -1.32
N THR A 56 7.80 3.50 -0.48
CA THR A 56 7.54 3.10 0.91
C THR A 56 8.51 3.78 1.87
N ALA A 57 8.29 3.61 3.18
CA ALA A 57 9.31 3.86 4.18
C ALA A 57 10.48 2.88 4.08
N GLN A 58 11.48 3.08 4.94
CA GLN A 58 12.74 2.31 4.98
C GLN A 58 12.59 0.82 5.33
N ASP A 59 11.41 0.39 5.76
CA ASP A 59 11.07 -1.01 6.04
C ASP A 59 10.52 -1.74 4.81
N TRP A 60 10.50 -1.07 3.64
CA TRP A 60 10.13 -1.63 2.33
C TRP A 60 8.65 -1.98 2.20
N GLU A 61 7.83 -1.69 3.21
CA GLU A 61 6.44 -2.16 3.27
C GLU A 61 5.44 -1.11 3.74
N SER A 62 5.86 -0.18 4.59
CA SER A 62 4.93 0.70 5.32
C SER A 62 4.91 2.11 4.75
N TYR A 63 3.87 2.86 5.11
CA TYR A 63 3.71 4.28 4.83
C TYR A 63 3.86 4.67 3.36
N GLY A 64 3.39 3.81 2.47
CA GLY A 64 3.38 4.04 1.04
C GLY A 64 3.30 2.74 0.25
N ILE A 65 3.11 2.83 -1.06
CA ILE A 65 2.73 1.68 -1.86
C ILE A 65 3.91 0.71 -2.05
N LYS A 66 3.78 -0.55 -1.62
CA LYS A 66 4.73 -1.63 -1.91
C LYS A 66 4.92 -1.82 -3.42
N ARG A 67 6.01 -2.48 -3.78
CA ARG A 67 6.23 -2.88 -5.17
C ARG A 67 5.12 -3.80 -5.68
N PRO A 68 4.69 -3.66 -6.95
CA PRO A 68 3.65 -4.51 -7.53
C PRO A 68 3.95 -6.01 -7.54
N ASP A 69 5.23 -6.40 -7.59
CA ASP A 69 5.65 -7.80 -7.57
C ASP A 69 5.60 -8.46 -6.19
N THR A 70 5.32 -7.69 -5.13
CA THR A 70 5.17 -8.17 -3.74
C THR A 70 3.73 -8.02 -3.22
N TRP A 71 2.78 -7.75 -4.11
CA TRP A 71 1.37 -7.70 -3.77
C TRP A 71 0.80 -9.11 -3.71
N GLU A 72 0.15 -9.41 -2.60
CA GLU A 72 -0.45 -10.72 -2.31
C GLU A 72 -1.89 -10.48 -1.84
N SER A 73 -2.84 -11.25 -2.38
CA SER A 73 -4.21 -11.22 -1.89
C SER A 73 -4.28 -11.77 -0.46
N PHE A 74 -5.40 -11.56 0.23
CA PHE A 74 -5.61 -12.18 1.54
C PHE A 74 -5.84 -13.70 1.47
N GLU A 75 -5.80 -14.31 0.27
CA GLU A 75 -5.93 -15.75 0.11
C GLU A 75 -4.78 -16.50 0.80
N GLY A 76 -5.13 -17.46 1.65
CA GLY A 76 -4.15 -18.26 2.40
C GLY A 76 -3.69 -17.65 3.73
N TYR A 77 -4.10 -16.43 4.05
CA TYR A 77 -3.89 -15.85 5.39
C TYR A 77 -5.06 -16.16 6.32
N ASP A 78 -4.76 -16.48 7.57
CA ASP A 78 -5.73 -16.76 8.64
C ASP A 78 -5.89 -15.60 9.63
N TRP A 79 -5.42 -14.40 9.25
CA TRP A 79 -5.38 -13.22 10.10
C TRP A 79 -6.76 -12.61 10.37
N PHE A 80 -7.71 -12.85 9.46
CA PHE A 80 -9.07 -12.31 9.51
C PHE A 80 -10.09 -13.45 9.47
N PRO A 81 -11.13 -13.41 10.32
CA PRO A 81 -12.19 -14.43 10.30
C PRO A 81 -13.03 -14.28 9.02
N SER A 82 -13.60 -15.39 8.56
CA SER A 82 -14.45 -15.45 7.35
C SER A 82 -15.61 -14.46 7.40
N GLU A 83 -16.19 -14.28 8.58
CA GLU A 83 -17.36 -13.45 8.84
C GLU A 83 -17.07 -11.97 8.52
N SER A 84 -15.84 -11.50 8.77
CA SER A 84 -15.46 -10.12 8.43
C SER A 84 -15.44 -9.88 6.92
N PHE A 85 -15.04 -10.89 6.13
CA PHE A 85 -15.10 -10.79 4.67
C PHE A 85 -16.54 -10.78 4.15
N ASP A 86 -17.43 -11.54 4.80
CA ASP A 86 -18.87 -11.56 4.48
C ASP A 86 -19.53 -10.19 4.73
N GLU A 87 -19.13 -9.48 5.79
CA GLU A 87 -19.65 -8.14 6.13
C GLU A 87 -19.39 -7.09 5.05
N ILE A 88 -18.27 -7.22 4.31
CA ILE A 88 -17.92 -6.36 3.18
C ILE A 88 -18.18 -7.03 1.81
N GLU A 89 -18.96 -8.11 1.79
CA GLU A 89 -19.37 -8.88 0.60
C GLU A 89 -18.20 -9.26 -0.34
N THR A 90 -17.05 -9.61 0.25
CA THR A 90 -15.77 -9.81 -0.46
C THR A 90 -15.21 -11.20 -0.18
N MET A 91 -14.43 -11.76 -1.12
CA MET A 91 -13.64 -12.97 -0.88
C MET A 91 -12.19 -12.61 -0.53
N PRO A 92 -11.46 -13.42 0.27
CA PRO A 92 -10.03 -13.16 0.55
C PRO A 92 -9.18 -12.97 -0.71
N SER A 93 -9.46 -13.74 -1.77
CA SER A 93 -8.79 -13.63 -3.07
C SER A 93 -9.15 -12.36 -3.87
N GLN A 94 -10.12 -11.56 -3.43
CA GLN A 94 -10.52 -10.31 -4.07
C GLN A 94 -9.94 -9.07 -3.39
N LEU A 95 -9.31 -9.24 -2.23
CA LEU A 95 -8.74 -8.19 -1.42
C LEU A 95 -7.21 -8.35 -1.37
N MET A 96 -6.48 -7.27 -1.61
CA MET A 96 -5.01 -7.28 -1.59
C MET A 96 -4.51 -6.10 -0.77
N TRP A 97 -3.59 -6.34 0.17
CA TRP A 97 -2.95 -5.28 0.94
C TRP A 97 -1.66 -4.80 0.26
N PHE A 98 -1.59 -3.50 0.02
CA PHE A 98 -0.46 -2.89 -0.70
C PHE A 98 0.47 -2.09 0.21
N THR A 99 0.08 -1.84 1.46
CA THR A 99 0.90 -1.19 2.49
C THR A 99 0.26 -1.40 3.86
N LYS A 100 0.99 -0.99 4.90
CA LYS A 100 0.48 -0.81 6.25
C LYS A 100 1.08 0.43 6.92
N ASP A 101 0.60 0.76 8.11
CA ASP A 101 1.30 1.65 9.05
C ASP A 101 2.12 0.85 10.08
N SER A 102 2.69 1.54 11.08
CA SER A 102 3.43 0.89 12.16
C SER A 102 2.57 0.01 13.07
N GLY A 103 1.27 0.29 13.16
CA GLY A 103 0.29 -0.40 13.98
C GLY A 103 -0.29 -1.67 13.35
N GLN A 104 0.12 -2.04 12.13
CA GLN A 104 -0.50 -3.12 11.34
C GLN A 104 -1.93 -2.79 10.89
N LEU A 105 -2.26 -1.51 10.69
CA LEU A 105 -3.40 -1.12 9.88
C LEU A 105 -3.06 -1.37 8.42
N TYR A 106 -3.68 -2.37 7.80
CA TYR A 106 -3.42 -2.73 6.42
C TYR A 106 -4.31 -1.92 5.48
N TYR A 107 -3.70 -1.36 4.44
CA TYR A 107 -4.41 -0.62 3.39
C TYR A 107 -4.58 -1.53 2.18
N CYS A 108 -5.83 -1.72 1.78
CA CYS A 108 -6.21 -2.76 0.84
C CYS A 108 -6.97 -2.19 -0.36
N VAL A 109 -6.76 -2.79 -1.53
CA VAL A 109 -7.61 -2.60 -2.70
C VAL A 109 -8.46 -3.83 -2.94
N ASN A 110 -9.65 -3.62 -3.48
CA ASN A 110 -10.61 -4.68 -3.77
C ASN A 110 -10.92 -4.72 -5.27
N SER A 111 -10.77 -5.89 -5.90
CA SER A 111 -11.05 -6.09 -7.33
C SER A 111 -12.49 -5.77 -7.75
N ARG A 112 -13.45 -5.81 -6.82
CA ARG A 112 -14.85 -5.45 -7.05
C ARG A 112 -15.14 -3.97 -6.85
N LEU A 113 -14.24 -3.24 -6.19
CA LEU A 113 -14.38 -1.82 -5.89
C LEU A 113 -13.13 -1.02 -6.34
N PRO A 114 -12.82 -0.95 -7.64
CA PRO A 114 -11.69 -0.18 -8.13
C PRO A 114 -11.75 1.30 -7.71
N GLY A 115 -10.60 1.86 -7.35
CA GLY A 115 -10.46 3.25 -6.89
C GLY A 115 -10.93 3.49 -5.45
N LYS A 116 -11.35 2.44 -4.74
CA LYS A 116 -11.67 2.49 -3.30
C LYS A 116 -10.61 1.78 -2.49
N LEU A 117 -10.52 2.20 -1.23
CA LEU A 117 -9.59 1.64 -0.26
C LEU A 117 -10.37 1.01 0.89
N ILE A 118 -9.91 -0.15 1.36
CA ILE A 118 -10.44 -0.81 2.54
C ILE A 118 -9.32 -0.87 3.57
N LEU A 119 -9.58 -0.38 4.77
CA LEU A 119 -8.67 -0.51 5.90
C LEU A 119 -8.98 -1.80 6.64
N ALA A 120 -7.95 -2.55 7.01
CA ALA A 120 -8.09 -3.81 7.73
C ALA A 120 -7.25 -3.77 9.02
N TYR A 121 -7.87 -4.02 10.16
CA TYR A 121 -7.21 -3.96 11.47
C TYR A 121 -7.90 -4.87 12.48
N GLU A 122 -7.12 -5.59 13.28
CA GLU A 122 -7.59 -6.46 14.37
C GLU A 122 -8.78 -7.37 13.99
N GLY A 123 -8.72 -7.97 12.80
CA GLY A 123 -9.77 -8.89 12.34
C GLY A 123 -11.01 -8.22 11.76
N ASN A 124 -11.05 -6.90 11.64
CA ASN A 124 -12.17 -6.14 11.08
C ASN A 124 -11.78 -5.35 9.84
N PHE A 125 -12.78 -4.97 9.04
CA PHE A 125 -12.62 -4.09 7.89
C PHE A 125 -13.47 -2.83 8.06
N ASP A 126 -12.89 -1.67 7.79
CA ASP A 126 -13.66 -0.44 7.71
C ASP A 126 -14.45 -0.37 6.40
N PRO A 127 -15.55 0.40 6.36
CA PRO A 127 -16.27 0.67 5.13
C PRO A 127 -15.35 1.27 4.04
N PRO A 128 -15.56 0.96 2.75
CA PRO A 128 -14.71 1.46 1.67
C PRO A 128 -14.60 2.99 1.64
N GLY A 129 -13.37 3.50 1.75
CA GLY A 129 -13.01 4.90 1.77
C GLY A 129 -12.56 5.47 0.42
N ASP A 130 -12.23 6.76 0.41
CA ASP A 130 -11.61 7.41 -0.75
C ASP A 130 -10.11 7.11 -0.80
N PHE A 131 -9.63 6.53 -1.90
CA PHE A 131 -8.24 6.08 -1.99
C PHE A 131 -7.23 7.23 -1.81
N ALA A 132 -7.49 8.39 -2.41
CA ALA A 132 -6.53 9.48 -2.40
C ALA A 132 -6.40 10.10 -1.00
N ALA A 133 -7.53 10.32 -0.33
CA ALA A 133 -7.53 10.83 1.04
C ALA A 133 -6.81 9.89 2.02
N GLU A 134 -7.11 8.60 1.96
CA GLU A 134 -6.50 7.59 2.85
C GLU A 134 -5.00 7.43 2.61
N LEU A 135 -4.56 7.44 1.34
CA LEU A 135 -3.13 7.36 1.01
C LEU A 135 -2.37 8.63 1.45
N ASP A 136 -2.96 9.81 1.24
CA ASP A 136 -2.35 11.08 1.68
C ASP A 136 -2.19 11.09 3.21
N GLU A 137 -3.24 10.67 3.94
CA GLU A 137 -3.17 10.54 5.39
C GLU A 137 -2.06 9.58 5.81
N LEU A 138 -1.98 8.38 5.22
CA LEU A 138 -0.93 7.41 5.53
C LEU A 138 0.47 7.99 5.30
N LEU A 139 0.71 8.64 4.15
CA LEU A 139 1.99 9.27 3.85
C LEU A 139 2.33 10.34 4.89
N THR A 140 1.32 11.09 5.36
CA THR A 140 1.54 12.13 6.37
C THR A 140 1.81 11.60 7.79
N ARG A 141 1.15 10.52 8.19
CA ARG A 141 1.33 9.90 9.53
C ARG A 141 2.77 9.50 9.80
N ARG A 142 3.55 9.21 8.75
CA ARG A 142 4.99 8.88 8.87
C ARG A 142 5.79 9.94 9.62
N TRP A 143 5.42 11.21 9.53
CA TRP A 143 6.08 12.30 10.26
C TRP A 143 5.78 12.26 11.77
N ASP A 144 4.57 11.84 12.14
CA ASP A 144 4.05 11.87 13.51
C ASP A 144 4.37 10.58 14.29
N GLU A 145 4.44 9.46 13.58
CA GLU A 145 4.70 8.12 14.10
C GLU A 145 6.18 7.72 13.97
N GLN A 146 7.03 8.32 14.83
CA GLN A 146 8.36 7.82 15.22
C GLN A 146 8.65 8.08 16.70
#